data_AF-A0A151R4G9-F1
#
_entry.id   AF-A0A151R4G9-F1
#
_cell.length_a   1.000
_cell.length_b   1.000
_cell.length_c   1.000
_cell.angle_alpha   90.00
_cell.angle_beta   90.00
_cell.angle_gamma   90.00
#
_symmetry.space_group_name_H-M   'P 1'
#
loop_
_entity.id
_entity.type
_entity.pdbx_description
1 polymer ?
#
loop_
_entity_poly.entity_id
_entity_poly.type
_entity_poly.pdbx_seq_one_letter_code
_entity_poly.pdbx_strand_id
1 'polypeptide(L)'
;ELNMRQRRWMEFLKDFDFQLMYHPGKANMVADALSRKSIHMSAMMVREIDLIEQLRDLRLEVEVVRDHISCGMITITNEFLRQVGTK
;
A
#
# COMPACT_ATOMS: atom_id res chain seq x y z
N GLU A 1 -6.21 -36.02 18.68
CA GLU A 1 -4.85 -35.45 18.82
C GLU A 1 -4.82 -34.01 18.31
N LEU A 2 -3.97 -33.16 18.90
CA LEU A 2 -3.77 -31.77 18.45
C LEU A 2 -2.73 -31.69 17.32
N ASN A 3 -2.99 -30.83 16.33
CA ASN A 3 -2.02 -30.54 15.27
C ASN A 3 -0.81 -29.73 15.81
N MET A 4 0.28 -29.66 15.05
CA MET A 4 1.52 -28.98 15.47
C MET A 4 1.30 -27.52 15.85
N ARG A 5 0.40 -26.82 15.14
CA ARG A 5 0.07 -25.42 15.43
C ARG A 5 -0.67 -25.29 16.75
N GLN A 6 -1.66 -26.13 17.00
CA GLN A 6 -2.42 -26.18 18.24
C GLN A 6 -1.53 -26.50 19.43
N ARG A 7 -0.57 -27.43 19.31
CA ARG A 7 0.40 -27.71 20.38
C ARG A 7 1.25 -26.50 20.74
N ARG A 8 1.81 -25.80 19.74
CA ARG A 8 2.55 -24.54 19.98
C ARG A 8 1.71 -23.48 20.67
N TRP A 9 0.45 -23.34 20.29
CA TRP A 9 -0.47 -22.41 20.96
C TRP A 9 -0.79 -22.84 22.38
N MET A 10 -1.00 -24.13 22.65
CA MET A 10 -1.23 -24.64 24.00
C MET A 10 0.00 -24.42 24.90
N GLU A 11 1.21 -24.64 24.39
CA GLU A 11 2.45 -24.37 25.12
C GLU A 11 2.62 -22.88 25.45
N PHE A 12 2.23 -21.98 24.55
CA PHE A 12 2.28 -20.54 24.78
C PHE A 12 1.24 -20.08 25.79
N LEU A 13 0.02 -20.62 25.69
CA LEU A 13 -1.10 -20.19 26.52
C LEU A 13 -0.99 -20.67 27.98
N LYS A 14 -0.25 -21.75 28.25
CA LYS A 14 -0.12 -22.34 29.61
C LYS A 14 0.38 -21.34 30.67
N ASP A 15 1.11 -20.30 30.25
CA ASP A 15 1.72 -19.32 31.14
C ASP A 15 0.74 -18.19 31.53
N PHE A 16 -0.46 -18.18 30.96
CA PHE A 16 -1.51 -17.20 31.23
C PHE A 16 -2.59 -17.82 32.12
N ASP A 17 -3.08 -17.06 33.11
CA ASP A 17 -4.29 -17.41 33.84
C ASP A 17 -5.51 -16.95 33.04
N PHE A 18 -6.10 -17.86 32.26
CA PHE A 18 -7.27 -17.59 31.44
C PHE A 18 -8.25 -18.75 31.41
N GLN A 19 -9.49 -18.45 31.05
CA GLN A 19 -10.53 -19.45 30.81
C GLN A 19 -11.07 -19.30 29.39
N LEU A 20 -11.15 -20.41 28.66
CA LEU A 20 -11.73 -20.40 27.32
C LEU A 20 -13.25 -20.43 27.41
N MET A 21 -13.89 -19.30 27.13
CA MET A 21 -15.35 -19.17 27.16
C MET A 21 -15.90 -18.82 25.77
N TYR A 22 -16.98 -19.50 25.38
CA TYR A 22 -17.72 -19.15 24.17
C TYR A 22 -18.52 -17.87 24.41
N HIS A 23 -18.33 -16.89 23.52
CA HIS A 23 -19.06 -15.64 23.54
C HIS A 23 -19.94 -15.55 22.28
N PRO A 24 -21.28 -15.45 22.41
CA PRO A 24 -22.16 -15.30 21.26
C PRO A 24 -21.88 -13.96 20.55
N GLY A 25 -22.19 -13.90 19.25
CA GLY A 25 -21.72 -12.83 18.36
C GLY A 25 -21.94 -11.38 18.83
N LYS A 26 -22.99 -11.10 19.62
CA LYS A 26 -23.24 -9.76 20.21
C LYS A 26 -22.14 -9.32 21.19
N ALA A 27 -21.50 -10.25 21.89
CA ALA A 27 -20.36 -9.95 22.77
C ALA A 27 -19.04 -9.80 21.97
N ASN A 28 -19.02 -10.24 20.71
CA ASN A 28 -17.82 -10.21 19.86
C ASN A 28 -17.73 -8.96 18.97
N MET A 29 -18.65 -8.00 19.09
CA MET A 29 -18.72 -6.82 18.21
C MET A 29 -17.42 -6.01 18.18
N VAL A 30 -16.75 -5.86 19.32
CA VAL A 30 -15.48 -5.11 19.41
C VAL A 30 -14.36 -5.84 18.66
N ALA A 31 -14.22 -7.15 18.90
CA ALA A 31 -13.20 -7.96 18.22
C ALA A 31 -13.46 -8.05 16.71
N ASP A 32 -14.72 -8.18 16.29
CA ASP A 32 -15.11 -8.15 14.88
C ASP A 32 -14.79 -6.81 14.23
N ALA A 33 -15.14 -5.69 14.87
CA ALA A 33 -14.81 -4.35 14.37
C ALA A 33 -13.30 -4.13 14.23
N LEU A 34 -12.50 -4.57 15.21
CA LEU A 34 -11.03 -4.48 15.16
C LEU A 34 -10.44 -5.37 14.06
N SER A 35 -10.96 -6.58 13.89
CA SER A 35 -10.54 -7.50 12.84
C SER A 35 -10.82 -6.94 11.44
N ARG A 36 -12.00 -6.32 11.24
CA ARG A 36 -12.32 -5.65 9.98
C ARG A 36 -11.40 -4.46 9.72
N LYS A 37 -11.09 -3.67 10.76
CA LYS A 37 -10.19 -2.51 10.63
C LYS A 37 -8.82 -2.92 10.10
N SER A 38 -8.22 -4.01 10.61
CA SER A 38 -6.91 -4.47 10.13
C SER A 38 -6.95 -4.91 8.66
N ILE A 39 -8.01 -5.62 8.25
CA ILE A 39 -8.22 -6.02 6.85
C ILE A 39 -8.34 -4.80 5.94
N HIS A 40 -9.13 -3.80 6.35
CA HIS A 40 -9.28 -2.56 5.59
C HIS A 40 -7.96 -1.80 5.45
N MET A 41 -7.15 -1.71 6.52
CA MET A 41 -5.83 -1.10 6.47
C MET A 41 -4.90 -1.84 5.49
N SER A 42 -4.85 -3.17 5.55
CA SER A 42 -4.05 -3.97 4.61
C SER A 42 -4.49 -3.75 3.16
N ALA A 43 -5.79 -3.71 2.90
CA ALA A 43 -6.32 -3.44 1.56
C ALA A 43 -5.99 -2.01 1.08
N MET A 44 -6.01 -1.01 1.97
CA MET A 44 -5.60 0.35 1.64
C MET A 44 -4.10 0.43 1.32
N MET A 45 -3.25 -0.25 2.09
CA MET A 45 -1.81 -0.30 1.82
C MET A 45 -1.48 -0.91 0.46
N VAL A 46 -2.18 -1.97 0.06
CA VAL A 46 -2.00 -2.56 -1.28
C VAL A 46 -2.35 -1.55 -2.37
N ARG A 47 -3.48 -0.85 -2.25
CA ARG A 47 -3.86 0.20 -3.22
C ARG A 47 -2.88 1.37 -3.25
N GLU A 48 -2.33 1.74 -2.10
CA GLU A 48 -1.33 2.80 -2.01
C GLU A 48 -0.05 2.41 -2.76
N ILE A 49 0.40 1.15 -2.62
CA ILE A 49 1.54 0.62 -3.37
C ILE A 49 1.26 0.68 -4.87
N ASP A 50 0.08 0.21 -5.32
CA ASP A 50 -0.30 0.24 -6.74
C ASP A 50 -0.27 1.68 -7.31
N LEU A 51 -0.71 2.67 -6.53
CA LEU A 51 -0.68 4.08 -6.93
C LEU A 51 0.73 4.65 -6.97
N ILE A 52 1.60 4.28 -6.03
CA ILE A 52 3.00 4.68 -6.01
C ILE A 52 3.73 4.12 -7.23
N GLU A 53 3.45 2.86 -7.60
CA GLU A 53 4.01 2.24 -8.81
C GLU A 53 3.54 2.97 -10.06
N GLN A 54 2.23 3.22 -10.21
CA GLN A 54 1.70 4.00 -11.33
C GLN A 54 2.33 5.40 -11.42
N LEU A 55 2.52 6.09 -10.28
CA LEU A 55 3.14 7.41 -10.26
C LEU A 55 4.61 7.36 -10.69
N ARG A 56 5.36 6.33 -10.30
CA ARG A 56 6.74 6.13 -10.77
C ARG A 56 6.77 5.93 -12.28
N ASP A 57 5.83 5.16 -12.81
CA ASP A 57 5.76 4.84 -14.25
C ASP A 57 5.33 6.03 -15.12
N LEU A 58 4.68 7.05 -14.54
CA LEU A 58 4.27 8.26 -15.27
C LEU A 58 5.45 9.12 -15.78
N ARG A 59 6.69 8.88 -15.32
CA ARG A 59 7.92 9.58 -15.76
C ARG A 59 7.72 11.09 -15.88
N LEU A 60 7.33 11.77 -14.81
CA LEU A 60 7.01 13.22 -14.79
C LEU A 60 8.22 14.16 -14.96
N GLU A 61 9.30 13.68 -15.58
CA GLU A 61 10.51 14.43 -15.83
C GLU A 61 10.23 15.57 -16.83
N VAL A 62 10.77 16.75 -16.52
CA VAL A 62 10.76 17.87 -17.47
C VAL A 62 12.16 17.99 -18.04
N GLU A 63 12.25 17.79 -19.35
CA GLU A 63 13.49 17.96 -20.11
C GLU A 63 13.32 19.13 -21.06
N VAL A 64 14.21 20.11 -20.97
CA VAL A 64 14.27 21.22 -21.92
C VAL A 64 15.46 20.97 -22.83
N VAL A 65 15.16 20.63 -24.08
CA VAL A 65 16.14 20.49 -25.15
C VAL A 65 16.03 21.70 -26.06
N ARG A 66 17.07 21.99 -26.84
CA ARG A 66 17.13 23.17 -27.74
C ARG A 66 15.91 23.32 -28.66
N ASP A 67 15.26 22.22 -29.01
CA ASP A 67 14.21 22.20 -30.04
C ASP A 67 12.83 21.85 -29.48
N HIS A 68 12.77 21.38 -28.23
CA HIS A 68 11.54 20.88 -27.64
C HIS A 68 11.61 20.85 -26.11
N ILE A 69 10.43 20.93 -25.49
CA ILE A 69 10.23 20.71 -24.07
C ILE A 69 9.46 19.40 -23.93
N SER A 70 10.01 18.45 -23.20
CA SER A 70 9.31 17.23 -22.79
C SER A 70 8.85 17.41 -21.34
N CYS A 71 7.58 17.12 -21.07
CA CYS A 71 6.99 17.03 -19.74
C CYS A 71 6.32 15.65 -19.63
N GLY A 72 7.05 14.71 -19.05
CA GLY A 72 6.75 13.29 -19.14
C GLY A 72 6.49 12.82 -20.57
N MET A 73 5.28 12.33 -20.83
CA MET A 73 4.89 11.80 -22.15
C MET A 73 4.45 12.89 -23.14
N ILE A 74 4.41 14.17 -22.72
CA ILE A 74 4.01 15.28 -23.58
C ILE A 74 5.26 15.97 -24.11
N THR A 75 5.42 15.99 -25.43
CA THR A 75 6.48 16.77 -26.10
C THR A 75 5.88 17.99 -26.79
N ILE A 76 6.39 19.17 -26.45
CA ILE A 76 6.06 20.44 -27.08
C ILE A 76 7.26 20.87 -27.92
N THR A 77 7.09 20.87 -29.23
CA THR A 77 8.09 21.40 -30.17
C THR A 77 7.77 22.86 -30.49
N ASN A 78 8.79 23.70 -30.63
CA ASN A 78 8.60 25.08 -31.08
C ASN A 78 9.84 25.57 -31.82
N GLU A 79 9.67 26.12 -33.02
CA GLU A 79 10.76 26.69 -33.82
C GLU A 79 11.46 27.87 -33.14
N PHE A 80 10.77 28.60 -32.26
CA PHE A 80 11.36 29.65 -31.44
C PHE A 80 12.42 29.11 -30.46
N LEU A 81 12.20 27.91 -29.89
CA LEU A 81 13.15 27.32 -28.93
C LEU A 81 14.53 27.08 -29.58
N ARG A 82 14.54 26.73 -30.87
CA ARG A 82 15.78 26.59 -31.66
C ARG A 82 16.64 27.85 -31.68
N GLN A 83 16.01 29.02 -31.64
CA GLN A 83 16.68 30.31 -31.73
C GLN A 83 17.23 30.78 -30.37
N VAL A 84 16.70 30.26 -29.27
CA VAL A 84 17.04 30.70 -27.89
C VAL A 84 18.15 29.86 -27.24
N GLY A 85 18.39 28.62 -27.72
CA GLY A 85 19.37 27.67 -27.15
C GLY A 85 20.87 27.94 -27.42
N THR A 86 21.25 29.14 -27.86
CA THR A 86 22.62 29.54 -28.28
C THR A 86 23.29 30.54 -27.34
N LYS A 87 23.13 30.38 -26.02
CA LYS A 87 24.01 31.03 -25.03
C LYS A 87 24.67 30.00 -24.13
#